data_AF-A0A821I0Q0-F1
#
_entry.id   AF-A0A821I0Q0-F1
#
_cell.length_a   1.000
_cell.length_b   1.000
_cell.length_c   1.000
_cell.angle_alpha   90.00
_cell.angle_beta   90.00
_cell.angle_gamma   90.00
#
_symmetry.space_group_name_H-M   'P 1'
#
loop_
_entity.id
_entity.type
_entity.pdbx_description
1 polymer ?
#
loop_
_entity_poly.entity_id
_entity_poly.type
_entity_poly.pdbx_seq_one_letter_code
_entity_poly.pdbx_strand_id
1 'polypeptide(L)'
;MFNIGLLMDAGARVHVMLYKEMSFALALNSLYTETKLVSKSTKVIRHPGHNTKDCLVSWFHHEKMVVIHQKTAFIGGIDLCYGRWDDEFMR
;
A
#
# COMPACT_ATOMS: atom_id res chain seq x y z
N MET A 1 -6.81 -3.75 -13.62
CA MET A 1 -6.36 -2.78 -12.60
C MET A 1 -7.48 -2.64 -11.58
N PHE A 2 -7.21 -2.86 -10.29
CA PHE A 2 -8.22 -2.80 -9.22
C PHE A 2 -8.81 -1.37 -9.15
N ASN A 3 -10.10 -1.22 -9.46
CA ASN A 3 -10.74 0.09 -9.48
C ASN A 3 -11.39 0.38 -8.14
N ILE A 4 -10.68 1.10 -7.29
CA ILE A 4 -11.18 1.57 -5.99
C ILE A 4 -12.37 2.53 -6.13
N GLY A 5 -12.53 3.18 -7.29
CA GLY A 5 -13.63 4.13 -7.56
C GLY A 5 -15.01 3.49 -7.45
N LEU A 6 -15.16 2.24 -7.90
CA LEU A 6 -16.43 1.52 -7.78
C LEU A 6 -16.81 1.26 -6.31
N LEU A 7 -15.82 1.03 -5.45
CA LEU A 7 -16.05 0.89 -4.01
C LEU A 7 -16.49 2.23 -3.40
N MET A 8 -15.93 3.34 -3.88
CA MET A 8 -16.29 4.68 -3.44
C MET A 8 -17.73 5.04 -3.84
N ASP A 9 -18.14 4.70 -5.07
CA ASP A 9 -19.51 4.92 -5.56
C ASP A 9 -20.53 4.10 -4.75
N ALA A 10 -20.15 2.91 -4.30
CA ALA A 10 -20.95 2.06 -3.41
C ALA A 10 -20.96 2.53 -1.94
N GLY A 11 -20.29 3.64 -1.61
CA GLY A 11 -20.26 4.21 -0.25
C GLY A 11 -19.28 3.52 0.70
N ALA A 12 -18.39 2.67 0.20
CA ALA A 12 -17.37 2.03 1.04
C ALA A 12 -16.27 3.03 1.42
N ARG A 13 -15.76 2.90 2.65
CA ARG A 13 -14.58 3.62 3.13
C ARG A 13 -13.35 2.75 2.99
N VAL A 14 -12.29 3.29 2.38
CA VAL A 14 -11.03 2.55 2.18
C VAL A 14 -9.92 3.22 2.97
N HIS A 15 -9.16 2.41 3.69
CA HIS A 15 -8.01 2.85 4.49
C HIS A 15 -6.78 2.09 4.02
N VAL A 16 -5.72 2.81 3.65
CA VAL A 16 -4.47 2.24 3.12
C VAL A 16 -3.30 2.70 3.98
N MET A 17 -2.47 1.77 4.41
CA MET A 17 -1.17 2.05 5.02
C MET A 17 -0.08 1.61 4.06
N LEU A 18 0.84 2.51 3.74
CA LEU A 18 1.99 2.23 2.90
C LEU A 18 3.27 2.37 3.74
N TYR A 19 4.25 1.51 3.43
CA TYR A 19 5.61 1.78 3.86
C TYR A 19 6.11 3.07 3.20
N LYS A 20 6.60 4.00 4.02
CA LYS A 20 7.27 5.22 3.56
C LYS A 20 8.73 4.86 3.34
N GLU A 21 9.16 4.88 2.09
CA GLU A 21 10.53 4.60 1.69
C GLU A 21 11.47 5.78 1.91
N MET A 22 12.76 5.47 2.02
CA MET A 22 13.82 6.44 1.78
C MET A 22 14.07 6.52 0.27
N SER A 23 13.61 7.60 -0.37
CA SER A 23 13.58 7.74 -1.84
C SER A 23 14.96 7.63 -2.52
N PHE A 24 16.05 7.88 -1.79
CA PHE A 24 17.41 7.68 -2.29
C PHE A 24 17.84 6.20 -2.34
N ALA A 25 17.19 5.34 -1.54
CA ALA A 25 17.54 3.92 -1.41
C ALA A 25 16.56 3.00 -2.14
N LEU A 26 15.29 3.39 -2.26
CA LEU A 26 14.22 2.55 -2.79
C LEU A 26 13.31 3.33 -3.75
N ALA A 27 13.00 2.73 -4.89
CA ALA A 27 12.13 3.29 -5.92
C ALA A 27 10.67 2.81 -5.79
N LEU A 28 10.09 2.86 -4.58
CA LEU A 28 8.69 2.46 -4.34
C LEU A 28 7.68 3.57 -4.70
N ASN A 29 8.09 4.83 -4.62
CA ASN A 29 7.28 6.01 -4.94
C ASN A 29 5.94 6.05 -4.17
N SER A 30 5.99 5.82 -2.85
CA SER A 30 4.78 5.79 -2.02
C SER A 30 4.03 7.12 -2.02
N LEU A 31 4.74 8.24 -2.20
CA LEU A 31 4.15 9.58 -2.32
C LEU A 31 3.21 9.69 -3.54
N TYR A 32 3.62 9.13 -4.68
CA TYR A 32 2.77 9.10 -5.87
C TYR A 32 1.50 8.29 -5.60
N THR A 33 1.64 7.11 -5.00
CA THR A 33 0.51 6.23 -4.67
C THR A 33 -0.46 6.89 -3.69
N GLU A 34 0.05 7.52 -2.63
CA GLU A 34 -0.75 8.32 -1.69
C GLU A 34 -1.53 9.40 -2.45
N THR A 35 -0.82 10.22 -3.24
CA THR A 35 -1.42 11.33 -3.99
C THR A 35 -2.51 10.85 -4.96
N LYS A 36 -2.35 9.66 -5.55
CA LYS A 36 -3.31 9.10 -6.51
C LYS A 36 -4.54 8.49 -5.84
N LEU A 37 -4.40 7.95 -4.64
CA LEU A 37 -5.45 7.20 -3.95
C LEU A 37 -6.25 8.03 -2.95
N VAL A 38 -5.69 9.11 -2.42
CA VAL A 38 -6.39 9.99 -1.46
C VAL A 38 -7.62 10.62 -2.11
N SER A 39 -8.76 10.49 -1.42
CA SER A 39 -10.05 11.03 -1.86
C SER A 39 -10.96 11.28 -0.65
N LYS A 40 -12.21 11.70 -0.86
CA LYS A 40 -13.18 11.84 0.25
C LYS A 40 -13.48 10.50 0.96
N SER A 41 -13.46 9.39 0.23
CA SER A 41 -13.79 8.06 0.74
C SER A 41 -12.57 7.19 1.06
N THR A 42 -11.37 7.65 0.66
CA THR A 42 -10.11 6.92 0.85
C THR A 42 -9.14 7.72 1.71
N LYS A 43 -8.66 7.10 2.79
CA LYS A 43 -7.56 7.63 3.60
C LYS A 43 -6.31 6.81 3.37
N VAL A 44 -5.20 7.48 3.09
CA VAL A 44 -3.88 6.84 2.92
C VAL A 44 -2.93 7.43 3.95
N ILE A 45 -2.13 6.58 4.58
CA ILE A 45 -1.05 6.99 5.47
C ILE A 45 0.26 6.37 5.03
N ARG A 46 1.36 7.05 5.33
CA ARG A 46 2.72 6.57 5.06
C ARG A 46 3.56 6.60 6.33
N HIS A 47 4.22 5.50 6.65
CA HIS A 47 5.03 5.34 7.86
C HIS A 47 6.26 4.45 7.57
N PRO A 48 7.44 4.68 8.19
CA PRO A 48 7.74 5.62 9.27
C PRO A 48 7.98 7.07 8.84
N GLY A 49 7.73 8.00 9.76
CA GLY A 49 8.21 9.37 9.63
C GLY A 49 9.72 9.40 9.80
N HIS A 50 10.48 9.42 8.71
CA HIS A 50 11.93 9.56 8.78
C HIS A 50 12.30 10.95 9.32
N ASN A 51 12.83 11.01 10.55
CA ASN A 51 13.48 12.21 11.05
C ASN A 51 14.96 12.16 10.64
N THR A 52 15.57 13.33 10.41
CA THR A 52 16.96 13.45 9.95
C THR A 52 18.00 12.86 10.91
N LYS A 53 17.64 12.59 12.17
CA LYS A 53 18.48 11.93 13.17
C LYS A 53 18.41 10.39 13.10
N ASP A 54 17.39 9.84 12.46
CA ASP A 54 17.13 8.40 12.36
C ASP A 54 17.57 7.84 11.00
N CYS A 55 18.65 8.39 10.42
CA CYS A 55 19.14 8.11 9.06
C CYS A 55 19.52 6.63 8.78
N LEU A 56 19.25 5.71 9.72
CA LEU A 56 19.56 4.28 9.66
C LEU A 56 18.34 3.42 10.06
N VAL A 57 17.13 3.75 9.62
CA VAL A 57 15.99 2.81 9.82
C VAL A 57 16.14 1.65 8.84
N SER A 58 16.74 0.53 9.31
CA SER A 58 16.82 -0.74 8.57
C SER A 58 15.52 -1.57 8.59
N TRP A 59 14.42 -1.00 9.08
CA TRP A 59 13.16 -1.70 9.33
C TRP A 59 12.03 -1.19 8.46
N PHE A 60 11.17 -2.11 8.03
CA PHE A 60 10.13 -1.87 7.06
C PHE A 60 8.80 -2.45 7.55
N HIS A 61 7.70 -1.75 7.24
CA HIS A 61 6.37 -2.35 7.26
C HIS A 61 6.29 -3.30 6.07
N HIS A 62 6.53 -4.59 6.33
CA HIS A 62 6.66 -5.61 5.28
C HIS A 62 5.44 -6.52 5.18
N GLU A 63 4.44 -6.33 6.04
CA GLU A 63 3.17 -7.04 5.98
C GLU A 63 2.41 -6.70 4.70
N LYS A 64 1.77 -7.71 4.11
CA LYS A 64 0.81 -7.54 3.01
C LYS A 64 -0.52 -8.10 3.46
N MET A 65 -1.51 -7.23 3.58
CA MET A 65 -2.85 -7.64 3.97
C MET A 65 -3.95 -6.78 3.37
N VAL A 66 -5.12 -7.39 3.17
CA VAL A 66 -6.37 -6.71 2.79
C VAL A 66 -7.47 -7.22 3.70
N VAL A 67 -8.14 -6.31 4.41
CA VAL A 67 -9.24 -6.63 5.33
C VAL A 67 -10.53 -6.00 4.83
N ILE A 68 -11.56 -6.82 4.65
CA ILE A 68 -12.87 -6.43 4.11
C ILE A 68 -13.92 -6.56 5.21
N HIS A 69 -14.60 -5.46 5.54
CA HIS A 69 -15.65 -5.39 6.56
C HIS A 69 -15.25 -5.95 7.94
N GLN A 70 -13.94 -6.06 8.23
CA GLN A 70 -13.41 -6.73 9.43
C GLN A 70 -13.90 -8.19 9.60
N LYS A 71 -14.34 -8.84 8.52
CA LYS A 71 -14.87 -10.22 8.52
C LYS A 71 -13.98 -11.17 7.73
N THR A 72 -13.36 -10.66 6.67
CA THR A 72 -12.49 -11.44 5.78
C THR A 72 -11.15 -10.72 5.68
N ALA A 73 -10.07 -11.47 5.87
CA ALA A 73 -8.71 -10.97 5.74
C ALA A 73 -7.92 -11.85 4.77
N PHE A 74 -7.17 -11.22 3.88
CA PHE A 74 -6.14 -11.85 3.06
C PHE A 74 -4.79 -11.41 3.61
N ILE A 75 -3.89 -12.37 3.87
CA ILE A 75 -2.54 -12.13 4.42
C ILE A 75 -1.58 -13.04 3.66
N GLY A 76 -0.40 -12.55 3.28
CA GLY A 76 0.59 -13.37 2.59
C GLY A 76 1.83 -12.60 2.14
N GLY A 77 2.53 -13.15 1.15
CA GLY A 77 3.76 -12.56 0.58
C GLY A 77 3.56 -11.66 -0.64
N ILE A 78 2.33 -11.54 -1.14
CA ILE A 78 2.02 -10.87 -2.41
C ILE A 78 1.55 -9.44 -2.16
N ASP A 79 2.35 -8.47 -2.60
CA ASP A 79 1.96 -7.05 -2.63
C ASP A 79 0.98 -6.77 -3.79
N LEU A 80 0.08 -5.79 -3.61
CA LEU A 80 -0.77 -5.26 -4.68
C LEU A 80 0.00 -4.26 -5.56
N CYS A 81 1.02 -4.72 -6.29
CA CYS A 81 1.85 -3.87 -7.13
C CYS A 81 2.39 -4.62 -8.36
N TYR A 82 3.13 -3.90 -9.22
CA TYR A 82 3.64 -4.44 -10.48
C TYR A 82 4.57 -5.64 -10.28
N GLY A 83 4.50 -6.58 -11.24
CA GLY A 83 5.37 -7.77 -11.29
C GLY A 83 5.03 -8.87 -10.28
N ARG A 84 3.90 -8.79 -9.57
CA ARG A 84 3.48 -9.81 -8.59
C ARG A 84 2.51 -10.86 -9.13
N TRP A 85 1.79 -10.52 -10.20
CA TRP A 85 0.89 -11.48 -10.84
C TRP A 85 1.70 -12.39 -11.75
N ASP A 86 1.56 -13.68 -11.51
CA ASP A 86 2.11 -14.78 -12.28
C ASP A 86 1.14 -15.95 -12.17
N ASP A 87 1.32 -16.97 -13.01
CA ASP A 87 0.58 -18.22 -12.97
C ASP A 87 1.51 -19.41 -12.71
N GLU A 88 0.97 -20.62 -12.75
CA GLU A 88 1.74 -21.84 -12.53
C GLU A 88 2.78 -22.12 -13.63
N PHE A 89 2.68 -21.43 -14.78
CA PHE A 89 3.58 -21.58 -15.92
C PHE A 89 4.75 -20.59 -15.90
N MET A 90 4.78 -19.62 -14.96
CA MET A 90 5.92 -18.72 -14.71
C MET A 90 6.43 -18.02 -15.97
N ARG A 91 5.55 -17.35 -16.73
CA ARG A 91 5.87 -16.76 -18.05
C ARG A 91 6.03 -15.25 -18.03
#